data_AF-Q6IV09-F1
#
_entry.id   AF-Q6IV09-F1
#
_cell.length_a   1.000
_cell.length_b   1.000
_cell.length_c   1.000
_cell.angle_alpha   90.00
_cell.angle_beta   90.00
_cell.angle_gamma   90.00
#
_symmetry.space_group_name_H-M   'P 1'
#
loop_
_entity.id
_entity.type
_entity.pdbx_description
1 polymer ?
#
loop_
_entity_poly.entity_id
_entity_poly.type
_entity_poly.pdbx_seq_one_letter_code
_entity_poly.pdbx_strand_id
1 'polypeptide(L)' 'HETTGGSLSAEPFTGGYCFVRQNDQSDRYYGRGPIQLTNRNNYEKAGTAIGQELVNNPDLVATDATISFKTAIWFWMSVP' A
#
# COMPACT_ATOMS: atom_id res chain seq x y z
N HIS A 1 -6.26 -3.48 -8.85
CA HIS A 1 -6.14 -2.37 -9.80
C HIS A 1 -4.90 -1.55 -9.47
N GLU A 2 -4.81 -0.98 -8.26
CA GLU A 2 -3.65 -0.22 -7.74
C GLU A 2 -2.25 -0.82 -8.00
N THR A 3 -2.15 -2.15 -8.02
CA THR A 3 -0.88 -2.89 -8.14
C THR A 3 -0.73 -3.65 -9.47
N THR A 4 -1.49 -3.26 -10.49
CA THR A 4 -1.53 -3.98 -11.78
C THR A 4 -0.22 -3.82 -12.57
N GLY A 5 0.27 -4.93 -13.10
CA GLY A 5 1.22 -4.98 -14.21
C GLY A 5 0.58 -5.50 -15.50
N GLY A 6 -0.73 -5.72 -15.50
CA GLY A 6 -1.47 -6.17 -16.69
C GLY A 6 -1.48 -5.10 -17.79
N SER A 7 -1.48 -5.56 -19.05
CA SER A 7 -1.56 -4.70 -20.22
C SER A 7 -2.80 -5.05 -21.03
N LEU A 8 -3.34 -4.10 -21.79
CA LEU A 8 -4.40 -4.40 -22.77
C LEU A 8 -3.91 -5.37 -23.86
N SER A 9 -2.60 -5.46 -24.08
CA SER A 9 -1.96 -6.39 -25.01
C SER A 9 -1.60 -7.75 -24.40
N ALA A 10 -1.70 -7.91 -23.08
CA ALA A 10 -1.32 -9.13 -22.36
C ALA A 10 -2.22 -9.28 -21.12
N GLU A 11 -3.28 -10.10 -21.27
CA GLU A 11 -4.25 -10.49 -20.24
C GLU A 11 -4.42 -9.48 -19.09
N PRO A 12 -5.26 -8.44 -19.25
CA PRO A 12 -5.23 -7.25 -18.39
C PRO A 12 -5.57 -7.50 -16.91
N PHE A 13 -6.14 -8.66 -16.58
CA PHE A 13 -6.62 -8.98 -15.24
C PHE A 13 -5.80 -10.05 -14.50
N THR A 14 -4.81 -10.66 -15.14
CA THR A 14 -3.96 -11.69 -14.50
C THR A 14 -2.69 -11.09 -13.86
N GLY A 15 -2.33 -9.85 -14.22
CA GLY A 15 -1.18 -9.12 -13.68
C GLY A 15 -1.41 -8.37 -12.37
N GLY A 16 -2.36 -8.78 -11.53
CA GLY A 16 -2.57 -8.14 -10.22
C GLY A 16 -1.41 -8.37 -9.26
N TYR A 17 -1.23 -7.50 -8.26
CA TYR A 17 -0.14 -7.60 -7.25
C TYR A 17 1.28 -7.62 -7.84
N CYS A 18 1.47 -7.05 -9.03
CA CYS A 18 2.78 -6.98 -9.69
C CYS A 18 3.72 -5.97 -9.00
N PHE A 19 3.17 -4.84 -8.53
CA PHE A 19 3.94 -3.77 -7.90
C PHE A 19 3.62 -3.60 -6.42
N VAL A 20 4.65 -3.30 -5.63
CA VAL A 20 4.55 -3.05 -4.18
C VAL A 20 4.76 -1.58 -3.83
N ARG A 21 5.55 -0.85 -4.63
CA ARG A 21 5.87 0.58 -4.44
C ARG A 21 5.41 1.37 -5.66
N GLN A 22 4.98 2.60 -5.44
CA GLN A 22 4.80 3.60 -6.48
C GLN A 22 6.13 3.87 -7.21
N ASN A 23 6.06 4.20 -8.50
CA ASN A 23 7.24 4.51 -9.31
C ASN A 23 7.95 5.79 -8.85
N ASP A 24 7.19 6.87 -8.63
CA ASP A 24 7.71 8.10 -8.03
C ASP A 24 7.81 7.93 -6.51
N GLN A 25 9.04 8.05 -5.99
CA GLN A 25 9.39 7.84 -4.59
C GLN A 25 9.98 9.11 -3.96
N SER A 26 9.74 10.27 -4.56
CA SER A 26 10.25 11.57 -4.06
C SER A 26 9.63 11.99 -2.73
N ASP A 27 8.36 11.64 -2.46
CA ASP A 27 7.69 11.87 -1.17
C ASP A 27 7.90 10.68 -0.22
N ARG A 28 8.24 10.93 1.05
CA ARG A 28 8.46 9.86 2.05
C ARG A 28 7.27 8.89 2.19
N TYR A 29 6.05 9.39 2.03
CA TYR A 29 4.78 8.68 2.16
C TYR A 29 4.13 8.38 0.80
N TYR A 30 4.96 8.09 -0.22
CA TYR A 30 4.53 7.53 -1.51
C TYR A 30 3.73 6.22 -1.35
N GLY A 31 3.01 5.82 -2.41
CA GLY A 31 2.16 4.63 -2.43
C GLY A 31 2.90 3.32 -2.14
N ARG A 32 2.44 2.57 -1.13
CA ARG A 32 2.97 1.24 -0.80
C ARG A 32 1.86 0.21 -0.56
N GLY A 33 2.15 -1.05 -0.89
CA GLY A 33 1.28 -2.18 -0.61
C GLY A 33 0.04 -2.29 -1.51
N PRO A 34 -0.89 -3.22 -1.20
CA PRO A 34 -2.01 -3.58 -2.08
C PRO A 34 -2.99 -2.43 -2.38
N ILE A 35 -3.15 -1.50 -1.43
CA ILE A 35 -4.02 -0.33 -1.59
C ILE A 35 -3.25 0.94 -1.98
N GLN A 36 -1.95 0.84 -2.23
CA GLN A 36 -1.05 1.97 -2.48
C GLN A 36 -1.23 3.08 -1.42
N LEU A 37 -1.07 2.71 -0.14
CA LEU A 37 -1.22 3.62 1.00
C LEU A 37 -0.32 4.84 0.82
N THR A 38 -0.91 6.03 0.78
CA THR A 38 -0.25 7.31 0.47
C THR A 38 -0.64 8.35 1.50
N ASN A 39 0.17 9.40 1.69
CA ASN A 39 -0.01 10.51 2.64
C ASN A 39 0.27 10.14 4.11
N ARG A 40 1.07 10.96 4.80
CA ARG A 40 1.45 10.79 6.21
C ARG A 40 0.27 10.46 7.13
N ASN A 41 -0.87 11.14 6.97
CA ASN A 41 -2.05 10.97 7.80
C ASN A 41 -2.61 9.53 7.71
N ASN A 42 -2.56 8.92 6.51
CA ASN A 42 -3.01 7.54 6.34
C ASN A 42 -2.02 6.55 6.96
N TYR A 43 -0.71 6.78 6.86
CA TYR A 43 0.29 5.98 7.56
C TYR A 43 0.12 6.04 9.08
N GLU A 44 -0.18 7.22 9.63
CA GLU A 44 -0.44 7.43 11.05
C GLU A 44 -1.71 6.68 11.51
N LYS A 45 -2.84 6.86 10.81
CA LYS A 45 -4.10 6.20 11.14
C LYS A 45 -4.02 4.68 10.98
N ALA A 46 -3.47 4.20 9.86
CA ALA A 46 -3.29 2.78 9.62
C ALA A 46 -2.39 2.15 10.67
N GLY A 47 -1.23 2.77 10.95
CA GLY A 47 -0.27 2.28 11.93
C GLY A 47 -0.89 2.16 13.32
N THR A 48 -1.62 3.19 13.75
CA THR A 48 -2.36 3.17 15.03
C THR A 48 -3.35 2.01 15.09
N ALA A 49 -4.14 1.80 14.03
CA ALA A 49 -5.17 0.76 14.00
C ALA A 49 -4.59 -0.67 14.01
N ILE A 50 -3.41 -0.87 13.42
CA ILE A 50 -2.78 -2.21 13.32
C ILE A 50 -1.70 -2.44 14.37
N GLY A 51 -1.47 -1.48 15.27
CA GLY A 51 -0.46 -1.53 16.32
C GLY A 51 0.98 -1.46 15.81
N GLN A 52 1.22 -0.72 14.71
CA GLN A 52 2.53 -0.58 14.08
C GLN A 52 2.94 0.89 13.97
N GLU A 53 4.21 1.19 14.29
CA GLU A 53 4.77 2.52 14.05
C GLU A 53 5.12 2.62 12.55
N LEU A 54 4.29 3.35 11.79
CA LEU A 54 4.44 3.50 10.33
C LEU A 54 4.87 4.92 9.91
N VAL A 55 4.80 5.91 10.80
CA VAL A 55 5.18 7.30 10.47
C VAL A 55 6.69 7.41 10.34
N ASN A 56 7.45 6.81 11.27
CA ASN A 56 8.90 6.78 11.18
C ASN A 56 9.41 5.61 10.33
N ASN A 57 8.63 4.53 10.21
CA ASN A 57 8.98 3.33 9.45
C ASN A 57 8.02 3.01 8.28
N PRO A 58 7.79 3.94 7.33
CA PRO A 58 6.81 3.75 6.26
C PRO A 58 7.15 2.59 5.32
N ASP A 59 8.43 2.24 5.18
CA ASP A 59 8.88 1.14 4.32
C ASP A 59 8.42 -0.24 4.79
N LEU A 60 7.99 -0.39 6.04
CA LEU A 60 7.39 -1.65 6.53
C LEU A 60 6.17 -2.06 5.70
N VAL A 61 5.42 -1.09 5.15
CA VAL A 61 4.28 -1.36 4.26
C VAL A 61 4.72 -2.01 2.94
N ALA A 62 6.00 -1.90 2.57
CA ALA A 62 6.57 -2.49 1.35
C ALA A 62 7.57 -3.63 1.60
N THR A 63 8.01 -3.86 2.85
CA THR A 63 9.00 -4.90 3.18
C THR A 63 8.44 -6.02 4.05
N ASP A 64 7.34 -5.79 4.77
CA ASP A 64 6.62 -6.81 5.54
C ASP A 64 5.25 -7.06 4.90
N ALA A 65 5.07 -8.27 4.34
CA ALA A 65 3.83 -8.62 3.66
C ALA A 65 2.61 -8.61 4.60
N THR A 66 2.77 -8.99 5.87
CA THR A 66 1.67 -9.00 6.85
C THR A 66 1.23 -7.57 7.15
N ILE A 67 2.17 -6.65 7.37
CA ILE A 67 1.88 -5.23 7.56
C ILE A 67 1.24 -4.64 6.30
N SER A 68 1.76 -4.99 5.12
CA SER A 68 1.25 -4.54 3.82
C SER A 68 -0.23 -4.90 3.62
N PHE A 69 -0.62 -6.15 3.90
CA PHE A 69 -2.02 -6.57 3.79
C PHE A 69 -2.88 -5.99 4.90
N LYS A 70 -2.36 -5.87 6.13
CA LYS A 70 -3.09 -5.23 7.25
C LYS A 70 -3.48 -3.78 6.93
N THR A 71 -2.60 -3.00 6.30
CA THR A 71 -2.95 -1.61 5.91
C THR A 71 -4.03 -1.57 4.83
N ALA A 72 -3.99 -2.49 3.86
CA ALA A 72 -5.03 -2.59 2.83
C ALA A 72 -6.39 -2.99 3.42
N ILE A 73 -6.41 -3.99 4.30
CA ILE A 73 -7.63 -4.43 5.01
C ILE A 73 -8.15 -3.33 5.92
N TRP A 74 -7.27 -2.64 6.65
CA TRP A 74 -7.65 -1.50 7.48
C TRP A 74 -8.38 -0.43 6.67
N PHE A 75 -7.84 -0.04 5.51
CA PHE A 75 -8.47 0.97 4.65
C PHE A 75 -9.86 0.50 4.19
N TRP A 76 -10.01 -0.78 3.84
CA TRP A 76 -11.28 -1.36 3.42
C TRP A 76 -12.33 -1.41 4.54
N MET A 77 -11.90 -1.66 5.77
CA MET A 77 -12.78 -1.82 6.94
C MET A 77 -13.06 -0.50 7.67
N SER A 78 -12.26 0.54 7.43
CA SER A 78 -12.47 1.87 7.98
C SER A 78 -13.55 2.55 7.15
N VAL A 79 -14.80 2.42 7.61
CA VAL A 79 -15.95 3.14 7.04
C VAL A 79 -15.62 4.65 7.01
N PRO A 80 -15.92 5.37 5.91
CA PRO A 80 -15.65 6.81 5.80
C PRO A 80 -16.31 7.66 6.89
#